data_AF-A0A2H9LFY3-F1
#
_entry.id   AF-A0A2H9LFY3-F1
#
_cell.length_a   1.000
_cell.length_b   1.000
_cell.length_c   1.000
_cell.angle_alpha   90.00
_cell.angle_beta   90.00
_cell.angle_gamma   90.00
#
_symmetry.space_group_name_H-M   'P 1'
#
loop_
_entity.id
_entity.type
_entity.pdbx_description
1 polymer ?
#
loop_
_entity_poly.entity_id
_entity_poly.type
_entity_poly.pdbx_seq_one_letter_code
_entity_poly.pdbx_strand_id
1 'polypeptide(L)' 'MIFKNSEGTRITIPYHSKETLHPKIIKSIIIDCKLNAEGFKKLLVIF' A
#
# COMPACT_ATOMS: atom_id res chain seq x y z
N MET A 1 -6.14 -8.08 -5.21
CA MET A 1 -4.90 -8.19 -6.01
C MET A 1 -3.73 -8.52 -5.08
N ILE A 2 -2.75 -9.31 -5.51
CA ILE A 2 -1.57 -9.67 -4.72
C ILE A 2 -0.33 -9.07 -5.40
N PHE A 3 0.50 -8.37 -4.63
CA PHE A 3 1.73 -7.74 -5.09
C PHE A 3 2.93 -8.38 -4.40
N LYS A 4 4.09 -8.39 -5.06
CA LYS A 4 5.36 -8.88 -4.52
C LYS A 4 6.45 -7.84 -4.77
N ASN A 5 7.26 -7.53 -3.77
CA ASN A 5 8.43 -6.67 -3.94
C ASN A 5 9.71 -7.48 -4.25
N SER A 6 10.81 -6.78 -4.52
CA SER A 6 12.13 -7.38 -4.78
C SER A 6 12.70 -8.15 -3.57
N GLU A 7 12.30 -7.78 -2.35
CA GLU A 7 12.70 -8.48 -1.11
C GLU A 7 11.91 -9.78 -0.87
N GLY A 8 10.90 -10.06 -1.70
CA GLY A 8 10.05 -11.25 -1.56
C GLY A 8 8.80 -11.07 -0.71
N THR A 9 8.59 -9.90 -0.12
CA THR A 9 7.38 -9.54 0.64
C THR A 9 6.15 -9.56 -0.26
N ARG A 10 5.08 -10.21 0.20
CA ARG A 10 3.80 -10.30 -0.51
C ARG A 10 2.74 -9.51 0.24
N ILE A 11 2.00 -8.67 -0.48
CA ILE A 11 0.92 -7.86 0.08
C ILE A 11 -0.35 -8.12 -0.71
N THR A 12 -1.44 -8.43 0.00
CA THR A 12 -2.77 -8.57 -0.59
C THR A 12 -3.53 -7.27 -0.42
N ILE A 13 -3.85 -6.63 -1.55
CA ILE A 13 -4.69 -5.43 -1.58
C ILE A 13 -6.11 -5.87 -1.95
N PRO A 14 -7.08 -5.73 -1.04
CA PRO A 14 -8.48 -5.92 -1.39
C PRO A 14 -8.87 -4.79 -2.34
N TYR A 15 -9.17 -5.14 -3.58
CA TYR A 15 -9.57 -4.20 -4.61
C TYR A 15 -10.95 -4.60 -5.11
N HIS A 16 -11.95 -3.79 -4.76
CA HIS A 16 -13.31 -3.85 -5.25
C HIS A 16 -13.61 -2.49 -5.88
N SER A 17 -14.08 -2.46 -7.12
CA SER A 17 -14.11 -1.29 -8.02
C SER A 17 -14.94 -0.07 -7.55
N LYS A 18 -15.43 -0.06 -6.30
CA LYS A 18 -16.28 1.00 -5.73
C LYS A 18 -15.89 1.44 -4.31
N GLU A 19 -14.85 0.86 -3.70
CA GLU A 19 -14.56 1.11 -2.29
C GLU A 19 -13.22 1.82 -2.06
N THR A 20 -13.27 2.93 -1.33
CA THR A 20 -12.11 3.53 -0.68
C THR A 20 -11.48 2.50 0.25
N LEU A 21 -10.18 2.26 0.11
CA LEU A 21 -9.44 1.40 1.04
C LEU A 21 -9.56 1.96 2.47
N HIS A 22 -9.98 1.11 3.40
CA HIS A 22 -10.07 1.51 4.80
C HIS A 22 -8.68 1.95 5.32
N PRO A 23 -8.56 3.03 6.11
CA PRO A 23 -7.27 3.56 6.58
C PRO A 23 -6.38 2.54 7.29
N LYS A 24 -6.98 1.55 7.97
CA LYS A 24 -6.26 0.42 8.60
C LYS A 24 -5.46 -0.42 7.59
N ILE A 25 -6.03 -0.64 6.40
CA ILE A 25 -5.39 -1.42 5.35
C ILE A 25 -4.23 -0.62 4.75
N ILE A 26 -4.46 0.68 4.49
CA ILE A 26 -3.41 1.59 4.02
C ILE A 26 -2.24 1.63 5.03
N LYS A 27 -2.55 1.74 6.32
CA LYS A 27 -1.52 1.74 7.38
C LYS A 27 -0.72 0.43 7.40
N SER A 28 -1.39 -0.72 7.26
CA SER A 28 -0.70 -2.02 7.18
C SER A 28 0.25 -2.06 5.99
N ILE A 29 -0.24 -1.67 4.80
CA ILE A 29 0.57 -1.66 3.56
C ILE A 29 1.80 -0.77 3.71
N ILE A 30 1.67 0.42 4.31
CA ILE A 30 2.80 1.33 4.53
C ILE A 30 3.87 0.67 5.43
N ILE A 31 3.44 0.01 6.51
CA ILE A 31 4.34 -0.69 7.44
C ILE A 31 5.01 -1.88 6.76
N ASP A 32 4.26 -2.71 6.03
CA ASP A 32 4.76 -3.90 5.34
C ASP A 32 5.78 -3.54 4.24
N CYS A 33 5.61 -2.37 3.62
CA CYS A 33 6.55 -1.78 2.67
C CYS A 33 7.75 -1.08 3.33
N LYS A 34 7.86 -1.08 4.67
CA LYS A 34 8.87 -0.33 5.44
C LYS A 34 8.92 1.15 5.07
N LEU A 35 7.78 1.73 4.71
CA LEU A 35 7.63 3.14 4.40
C LEU A 35 7.15 3.92 5.63
N ASN A 36 7.39 5.23 5.62
CA ASN A 36 6.75 6.17 6.53
C ASN A 36 5.71 7.00 5.77
N ALA A 37 4.91 7.80 6.51
CA ALA A 37 3.83 8.59 5.92
C ALA A 37 4.34 9.59 4.87
N GLU A 38 5.53 10.17 5.05
CA GLU A 38 6.14 11.08 4.07
C GLU A 38 6.58 10.36 2.80
N GLY A 39 7.24 9.21 2.93
CA GLY A 39 7.63 8.36 1.82
C GLY A 39 6.42 7.92 1.01
N PHE A 40 5.33 7.57 1.68
CA PHE A 40 4.06 7.26 1.01
C PHE A 40 3.47 8.48 0.28
N LYS A 41 3.44 9.67 0.92
CA LYS A 41 2.95 10.91 0.27
C LYS A 41 3.73 11.25 -1.01
N LYS A 42 5.04 11.06 -1.02
CA LYS A 42 5.87 11.27 -2.23
C LYS A 42 5.45 10.40 -3.41
N LEU A 43 4.96 9.18 -3.14
CA LEU A 43 4.47 8.28 -4.19
C LEU A 43 3.10 8.70 -4.75
N LEU A 44 2.27 9.37 -3.96
CA LEU A 44 0.94 9.84 -4.40
C LEU A 44 1.00 11.06 -5.32
N VAL A 45 2.02 11.91 -5.18
CA VAL A 45 2.17 13.16 -5.96
C VAL A 45 2.66 12.89 -7.40
N ILE A 46 3.03 11.65 -7.72
CA ILE A 46 3.57 11.26 -9.04
C ILE A 46 2.47 10.85 -10.04
N PHE A 47 1.19 10.81 -9.62
CA PHE A 47 0.02 10.52 -10.48
C PHE A 47 -0.85 11.76 -10.67
#